data_AF-A0AAN6D990-F1
#
_entry.id   AF-A0AAN6D990-F1
#
_cell.length_a   1.000
_cell.length_b   1.000
_cell.length_c   1.000
_cell.angle_alpha   90.00
_cell.angle_beta   90.00
_cell.angle_gamma   90.00
#
_symmetry.space_group_name_H-M   'P 1'
#
loop_
_entity.id
_entity.type
_entity.pdbx_description
1 polymer ?
#
loop_
_entity_poly.entity_id
_entity_poly.type
_entity_poly.pdbx_seq_one_letter_code
_entity_poly.pdbx_strand_id
1 'polypeptide(L)'
;MRRPQAVHLRAAAVLGFIGGFLIAYKRSVLRFKGQTENGREVRKDRYEVKKLLSQNLNPYGASSLSPYLQDVASRNSKDSHMMLGLIPWFNFVNHQNHGIDLKKYYEVREGEEKWGFILSPPKIGDGNSID
;
A
#
# COMPACT_ATOMS: atom_id res chain seq x y z
N MET A 1 23.54 -37.07 22.49
CA MET A 1 23.14 -35.67 22.22
C MET A 1 21.76 -35.42 22.84
N ARG A 2 21.58 -34.40 23.70
CA ARG A 2 20.29 -34.10 24.36
C ARG A 2 19.42 -33.26 23.40
N ARG A 3 18.14 -33.64 23.22
CA ARG A 3 17.21 -32.85 22.39
C ARG A 3 16.91 -31.51 23.08
N PRO A 4 16.75 -30.41 22.32
CA PRO A 4 16.35 -29.13 22.89
C PRO A 4 14.97 -29.25 23.54
N GLN A 5 14.75 -28.55 24.66
CA GLN A 5 13.44 -28.54 25.31
C GLN A 5 12.41 -27.85 24.41
N ALA A 6 11.14 -28.25 24.53
CA ALA A 6 10.05 -27.74 23.68
C ALA A 6 9.95 -26.20 23.68
N VAL A 7 10.27 -25.53 24.78
CA VAL A 7 10.27 -24.06 24.86
C VAL A 7 11.24 -23.42 23.86
N HIS A 8 12.41 -24.00 23.65
CA HIS A 8 13.40 -23.51 22.68
C HIS A 8 12.88 -23.66 21.24
N LEU A 9 12.23 -24.78 20.93
CA LEU A 9 11.64 -25.02 19.61
C LEU A 9 10.48 -24.06 19.33
N ARG A 10 9.63 -23.80 20.34
CA ARG A 10 8.53 -22.83 20.23
C ARG A 10 9.05 -21.41 20.05
N ALA A 11 10.05 -21.01 20.86
CA ALA A 11 10.68 -19.70 20.73
C ALA A 11 11.32 -19.51 19.35
N ALA A 12 12.08 -20.51 18.87
CA ALA A 12 12.66 -20.49 17.54
C ALA A 12 11.61 -20.38 16.44
N ALA A 13 10.49 -21.11 16.56
CA ALA A 13 9.40 -21.03 15.59
C ALA A 13 8.74 -19.64 15.56
N VAL A 14 8.47 -19.04 16.72
CA VAL A 14 7.91 -17.69 16.81
C VAL A 14 8.84 -16.65 16.21
N LEU A 15 10.14 -16.71 16.55
CA LEU A 15 11.14 -15.79 15.99
C LEU A 15 11.29 -15.97 14.48
N GLY A 16 11.31 -17.22 14.00
CA GLY A 16 11.35 -17.53 12.57
C GLY A 16 10.12 -16.99 11.82
N PHE A 17 8.93 -17.11 12.43
CA PHE A 17 7.70 -16.56 11.86
C PHE A 17 7.75 -15.03 11.78
N ILE A 18 8.14 -14.35 12.86
CA ILE A 18 8.25 -12.88 12.88
C ILE A 18 9.27 -12.41 11.84
N GLY A 19 10.46 -13.00 11.81
CA GLY A 19 11.49 -12.67 10.82
C GLY A 19 11.03 -12.91 9.38
N GLY A 20 10.37 -14.05 9.13
CA GLY A 20 9.78 -14.38 7.83
C GLY A 20 8.72 -13.37 7.40
N PHE A 21 7.83 -12.95 8.32
CA PHE A 21 6.83 -11.92 8.07
C PHE A 21 7.47 -10.58 7.69
N LEU A 22 8.47 -10.12 8.44
CA LEU A 22 9.14 -8.84 8.16
C LEU A 22 9.85 -8.85 6.78
N ILE A 23 10.48 -9.98 6.42
CA ILE A 23 11.09 -10.15 5.09
C ILE A 23 10.02 -10.13 4.00
N ALA A 24 8.91 -10.87 4.19
CA ALA A 24 7.81 -10.90 3.22
C ALA A 24 7.18 -9.51 3.04
N TYR A 25 6.96 -8.79 4.14
CA TYR A 25 6.46 -7.42 4.12
C TYR A 25 7.39 -6.49 3.34
N LYS A 26 8.70 -6.50 3.65
CA LYS A 26 9.70 -5.69 2.92
C LYS A 26 9.71 -6.02 1.43
N ARG A 27 9.74 -7.30 1.05
CA ARG A 27 9.69 -7.74 -0.37
C ARG A 27 8.41 -7.27 -1.07
N SER A 28 7.29 -7.16 -0.35
CA SER A 28 6.07 -6.57 -0.88
C SER A 28 6.22 -5.07 -1.12
N VAL A 29 6.73 -4.32 -0.13
CA VAL A 29 6.95 -2.87 -0.25
C VAL A 29 7.89 -2.52 -1.42
N LEU A 30 8.95 -3.31 -1.65
CA LEU A 30 9.85 -3.10 -2.79
C LEU A 30 9.13 -3.16 -4.14
N ARG A 31 8.10 -4.01 -4.28
CA ARG A 31 7.24 -4.07 -5.47
C ARG A 31 6.33 -2.86 -5.58
N PHE A 32 5.72 -2.41 -4.48
CA PHE A 32 4.94 -1.17 -4.47
C PHE A 32 5.77 0.06 -4.84
N LYS A 33 7.05 0.09 -4.44
CA LYS A 33 8.00 1.17 -4.79
C LYS A 33 8.58 1.04 -6.21
N GLY A 34 8.26 -0.02 -6.95
CA GLY A 34 8.83 -0.29 -8.27
C GLY A 34 10.33 -0.59 -8.26
N GLN A 35 10.90 -0.96 -7.11
CA GLN A 35 12.31 -1.32 -6.98
C GLN A 35 12.59 -2.77 -7.43
N THR A 36 11.54 -3.58 -7.54
CA THR A 36 11.56 -4.95 -8.07
C THR A 36 10.38 -5.14 -9.02
N GLU A 37 10.38 -6.21 -9.83
CA GLU A 37 9.25 -6.54 -10.74
C GLU A 37 7.91 -6.51 -9.99
N ASN A 38 6.94 -5.80 -10.57
CA ASN A 38 5.66 -5.51 -9.94
C ASN A 38 4.50 -5.43 -10.95
N GLY A 39 4.63 -6.02 -12.14
CA GLY A 39 3.62 -5.93 -13.19
C GLY A 39 2.28 -6.51 -12.78
N ARG A 40 2.29 -7.55 -11.93
CA ARG A 40 1.06 -8.08 -11.33
C ARG A 40 0.40 -7.06 -10.39
N GLU A 41 1.17 -6.43 -9.52
CA GLU A 41 0.69 -5.43 -8.56
C GLU A 41 0.19 -4.17 -9.28
N VAL A 42 0.88 -3.70 -10.32
CA VAL A 42 0.44 -2.56 -11.14
C VAL A 42 -0.90 -2.84 -11.81
N ARG A 43 -1.11 -4.03 -12.38
CA ARG A 43 -2.40 -4.40 -12.98
C ARG A 43 -3.51 -4.44 -11.93
N LYS A 44 -3.23 -5.01 -10.75
CA LYS A 44 -4.20 -5.10 -9.65
C LYS A 44 -4.56 -3.71 -9.10
N ASP A 45 -3.55 -2.88 -8.83
CA ASP A 45 -3.70 -1.50 -8.39
C ASP A 45 -4.56 -0.69 -9.37
N ARG A 46 -4.25 -0.76 -10.67
CA ARG A 46 -5.04 -0.06 -11.69
C ARG A 46 -6.49 -0.54 -11.73
N TYR A 47 -6.74 -1.84 -11.64
CA TYR A 47 -8.11 -2.36 -11.58
C TYR A 47 -8.87 -1.85 -10.33
N GLU A 48 -8.26 -1.97 -9.15
CA GLU A 48 -8.90 -1.60 -7.87
C GLU A 48 -9.14 -0.09 -7.77
N VAL A 49 -8.17 0.73 -8.14
CA VAL A 49 -8.29 2.19 -8.15
C VAL A 49 -9.35 2.64 -9.15
N LYS A 50 -9.32 2.14 -10.40
CA LYS A 50 -10.34 2.48 -11.40
C LYS A 50 -11.73 2.05 -10.99
N LYS A 51 -11.87 0.88 -10.36
CA LYS A 51 -13.16 0.42 -9.83
C LYS A 51 -13.71 1.43 -8.81
N LEU A 52 -12.90 1.86 -7.86
CA LEU A 52 -13.30 2.84 -6.84
C LEU A 52 -13.62 4.21 -7.47
N LEU A 53 -12.79 4.69 -8.40
CA LEU A 53 -13.03 5.95 -9.10
C LEU A 53 -14.33 5.90 -9.94
N SER A 54 -14.65 4.77 -10.58
CA SER A 54 -15.91 4.61 -11.32
C SER A 54 -17.16 4.68 -10.42
N GLN A 55 -16.96 4.48 -9.12
CA GLN A 55 -17.97 4.59 -8.08
C GLN A 55 -17.92 5.93 -7.35
N ASN A 56 -17.08 6.87 -7.78
CA ASN A 56 -16.79 8.14 -7.11
C ASN A 56 -16.30 7.96 -5.65
N LEU A 57 -15.56 6.88 -5.37
CA LEU A 57 -14.98 6.60 -4.06
C LEU A 57 -13.49 6.96 -4.02
N ASN A 58 -13.03 7.43 -2.86
CA ASN A 58 -11.61 7.67 -2.63
C ASN A 58 -10.84 6.33 -2.61
N PRO A 59 -9.85 6.13 -3.51
CA PRO A 59 -9.09 4.89 -3.58
C PRO A 59 -8.24 4.60 -2.34
N TYR A 60 -7.93 5.62 -1.53
CA TYR A 60 -7.12 5.51 -0.31
C TYR A 60 -7.96 5.31 0.96
N GLY A 61 -9.28 5.22 0.83
CA GLY A 61 -10.20 4.99 1.94
C GLY A 61 -10.51 6.22 2.78
N ALA A 62 -11.26 6.01 3.87
CA ALA A 62 -11.62 7.04 4.83
C ALA A 62 -10.77 6.94 6.10
N SER A 63 -10.55 8.08 6.76
CA SER A 63 -9.76 8.18 7.99
C SER A 63 -10.54 8.97 9.03
N SER A 64 -10.49 8.54 10.29
CA SER A 64 -11.04 9.28 11.43
C SER A 64 -10.11 10.39 11.91
N LEU A 65 -8.89 10.46 11.39
CA LEU A 65 -7.88 11.44 11.76
C LEU A 65 -8.08 12.74 10.98
N SER A 66 -7.73 13.87 11.60
CA SER A 66 -7.67 15.15 10.89
C SER A 66 -6.60 15.12 9.78
N PRO A 67 -6.72 15.95 8.73
CA PRO A 67 -5.71 16.00 7.66
C PRO A 67 -4.28 16.22 8.18
N TYR A 68 -4.11 17.06 9.22
CA TYR A 68 -2.82 17.25 9.88
C TYR A 68 -2.27 15.96 10.48
N LEU A 69 -3.09 15.18 11.19
CA LEU A 69 -2.65 13.92 11.80
C LEU A 69 -2.40 12.83 10.75
N GLN A 70 -3.14 12.84 9.64
CA GLN A 70 -2.86 11.98 8.49
C GLN A 70 -1.50 12.32 7.87
N ASP A 71 -1.16 13.61 7.74
CA ASP A 71 0.16 14.04 7.26
C ASP A 71 1.29 13.59 8.20
N VAL A 72 1.14 13.83 9.51
CA VAL A 72 2.10 13.35 10.52
C VAL A 72 2.27 11.82 10.45
N ALA A 73 1.17 11.07 10.35
CA ALA A 73 1.22 9.62 10.22
C ALA A 73 1.92 9.17 8.93
N SER A 74 1.67 9.86 7.82
CA SER A 74 2.33 9.57 6.54
C SER A 74 3.84 9.78 6.63
N ARG A 75 4.31 10.85 7.28
CA ARG A 75 5.75 11.14 7.42
C ARG A 75 6.47 10.13 8.31
N ASN A 76 5.81 9.65 9.37
CA ASN A 76 6.39 8.64 10.26
C ASN A 76 6.45 7.24 9.61
N SER A 77 5.46 6.91 8.78
CA SER A 77 5.38 5.58 8.15
C SER A 77 6.04 5.51 6.76
N LYS A 78 6.26 6.66 6.11
CA LYS A 78 6.96 6.74 4.84
C LYS A 78 8.37 6.18 4.99
N ASP A 79 8.71 5.26 4.10
CA ASP A 79 10.02 4.61 4.03
C ASP A 79 10.47 3.80 5.26
N SER A 80 9.58 3.56 6.23
CA SER A 80 9.89 2.79 7.46
C SER A 80 10.37 1.35 7.18
N HIS A 81 10.03 0.78 6.02
CA HIS A 81 10.49 -0.54 5.56
C HIS A 81 12.01 -0.71 5.57
N MET A 82 12.79 0.38 5.50
CA MET A 82 14.25 0.35 5.55
C MET A 82 14.77 -0.05 6.94
N MET A 83 14.00 0.22 8.00
CA MET A 83 14.41 0.04 9.40
C MET A 83 13.62 -1.07 10.12
N LEU A 84 12.88 -1.92 9.40
CA LEU A 84 12.04 -2.99 10.00
C LEU A 84 12.80 -3.98 10.89
N GLY A 85 14.10 -4.16 10.66
CA GLY A 85 14.94 -5.02 11.50
C GLY A 85 15.27 -4.41 12.87
N LEU A 86 15.09 -3.09 13.03
CA LEU A 86 15.29 -2.36 14.27
C LEU A 86 13.95 -2.00 14.92
N ILE A 87 13.04 -1.40 14.15
CA ILE A 87 11.71 -0.97 14.61
C ILE A 87 10.67 -1.43 13.57
N PRO A 88 9.77 -2.36 13.92
CA PRO A 88 8.71 -2.80 13.03
C PRO A 88 7.60 -1.73 12.96
N TRP A 89 7.77 -0.76 12.08
CA TRP A 89 6.84 0.36 11.92
C TRP A 89 6.07 0.25 10.60
N PHE A 90 4.74 0.22 10.68
CA PHE A 90 3.83 0.00 9.55
C PHE A 90 2.87 1.18 9.38
N ASN A 91 2.34 1.35 8.16
CA ASN A 91 1.24 2.28 7.92
C ASN A 91 -0.10 1.62 8.28
N PHE A 92 -0.85 2.23 9.20
CA PHE A 92 -2.21 1.84 9.58
C PHE A 92 -3.22 2.98 9.37
N VAL A 93 -2.79 4.09 8.76
CA VAL A 93 -3.60 5.28 8.56
C VAL A 93 -3.87 5.44 7.07
N ASN A 94 -5.16 5.51 6.73
CA ASN A 94 -5.58 5.96 5.42
C ASN A 94 -5.27 7.47 5.32
N HIS A 95 -4.42 7.85 4.37
CA HIS A 95 -3.99 9.22 4.13
C HIS A 95 -3.82 9.46 2.64
N GLN A 96 -3.82 10.70 2.18
CA GLN A 96 -3.70 11.00 0.73
C GLN A 96 -2.25 11.05 0.23
N ASN A 97 -1.28 11.09 1.15
CA ASN A 97 0.14 11.28 0.87
C ASN A 97 0.85 10.01 0.33
N HIS A 98 0.46 9.53 -0.85
CA HIS A 98 1.08 8.38 -1.51
C HIS A 98 2.09 8.75 -2.62
N GLY A 99 2.23 10.04 -2.94
CA GLY A 99 3.18 10.52 -3.94
C GLY A 99 2.82 10.14 -5.38
N ILE A 100 1.52 9.99 -5.65
CA ILE A 100 0.97 9.56 -6.95
C ILE A 100 -0.15 10.52 -7.33
N ASP A 101 -0.10 11.02 -8.57
CA ASP A 101 -1.22 11.74 -9.19
C ASP A 101 -2.27 10.73 -9.69
N LEU A 102 -3.51 10.86 -9.20
CA LEU A 102 -4.62 9.98 -9.59
C LEU A 102 -5.06 10.18 -11.05
N LYS A 103 -4.69 11.29 -11.70
CA LYS A 103 -4.95 11.54 -13.13
C LYS A 103 -4.45 10.41 -14.02
N LYS A 104 -3.36 9.73 -13.65
CA LYS A 104 -2.81 8.58 -14.40
C LYS A 104 -3.76 7.38 -14.53
N TYR A 105 -4.81 7.30 -13.70
CA TYR A 105 -5.79 6.21 -13.75
C TYR A 105 -6.95 6.51 -14.71
N TYR A 106 -7.10 7.75 -15.19
CA TYR A 106 -8.11 8.08 -16.22
C TYR A 106 -7.65 7.69 -17.63
N GLU A 107 -6.34 7.56 -17.84
CA GLU A 107 -5.80 6.93 -19.05
C GLU A 107 -6.16 5.44 -19.08
N VAL A 108 -6.71 4.97 -20.19
CA VAL A 108 -7.00 3.56 -20.45
C VAL A 108 -5.79 2.93 -21.15
N ARG A 109 -5.22 1.88 -20.57
CA ARG A 109 -4.14 1.10 -21.18
C ARG A 109 -4.71 -0.12 -21.89
N GLU A 110 -3.91 -0.67 -22.80
CA GLU A 110 -4.26 -1.89 -23.53
C GLU A 110 -4.72 -3.02 -22.57
N GLY A 111 -5.90 -3.57 -22.86
CA GLY A 111 -6.51 -4.65 -22.11
C GLY A 111 -7.28 -4.19 -20.88
N GLU A 112 -7.32 -2.91 -20.54
CA GLU A 112 -8.15 -2.35 -19.47
C GLU A 112 -9.58 -2.06 -19.94
N GLU A 113 -9.80 -1.94 -21.26
CA GLU A 113 -11.11 -1.69 -21.87
C GLU A 113 -12.12 -2.79 -21.47
N LYS A 114 -11.63 -4.03 -21.34
CA LYS A 114 -12.43 -5.20 -20.94
C LYS A 114 -13.00 -5.12 -19.53
N TRP A 115 -12.50 -4.22 -18.68
CA TRP A 115 -13.01 -4.03 -17.32
C TRP A 115 -14.33 -3.26 -17.29
N GLY A 116 -14.67 -2.56 -18.37
CA GLY A 116 -15.96 -1.87 -18.50
C GLY A 116 -16.14 -0.66 -17.57
N PHE A 117 -15.05 -0.13 -17.00
CA PHE A 117 -15.13 1.08 -16.16
C PHE A 117 -15.21 2.32 -17.04
N ILE A 118 -16.24 3.14 -16.81
CA ILE A 118 -16.38 4.46 -17.41
C ILE A 118 -15.93 5.47 -16.36
N LEU A 119 -14.81 6.14 -16.64
CA LEU A 119 -14.23 7.15 -15.76
C LEU A 119 -14.35 8.53 -16.41
N SER A 120 -14.98 9.46 -15.70
CA SER A 120 -15.00 10.86 -16.10
C SER A 120 -13.89 11.59 -15.36
N PRO A 121 -12.90 12.18 -16.06
CA PRO A 121 -11.87 12.98 -15.41
C PRO A 121 -12.51 14.10 -14.57
N PRO A 122 -11.97 14.40 -13.37
CA PRO A 122 -12.43 15.55 -12.59
C PRO A 122 -12.23 16.82 -13.43
N LYS A 123 -13.22 17.73 -13.44
CA LYS A 123 -13.09 18.96 -14.22
C LYS A 123 -12.02 19.84 -13.60
N ILE A 124 -11.26 20.53 -14.44
CA ILE A 124 -10.23 21.48 -14.01
C ILE A 124 -10.91 22.56 -13.17
N GLY A 125 -10.58 22.64 -11.88
CA GLY A 125 -11.15 23.62 -10.94
C GLY A 125 -12.22 23.06 -9.99
N ASP A 126 -12.68 21.82 -10.18
CA ASP A 126 -13.49 21.14 -9.18
C ASP A 126 -12.53 20.79 -8.03
N GLY A 127 -12.62 21.51 -6.91
CA GLY A 127 -11.87 21.29 -5.68
C GLY A 127 -12.20 19.96 -4.98
N ASN A 128 -12.37 18.89 -5.75
CA ASN A 128 -12.34 17.54 -5.22
C ASN A 128 -10.89 17.28 -4.78
N SER A 129 -10.68 17.45 -3.49
CA SER A 129 -9.47 17.15 -2.73
C SER A 129 -9.19 15.64 -2.73
N ILE A 130 -9.02 15.05 -3.91
CA ILE A 130 -8.43 13.72 -4.04
C ILE A 130 -6.88 13.82 -4.14
N ASP A 131 -6.37 15.05 -4.24
CA ASP A 131 -4.97 15.43 -4.04
C ASP A 131 -4.78 16.05 -2.65
#